data_AF-A0A5B8NLD0-F1
#
_entry.id   AF-A0A5B8NLD0-F1
#
_cell.length_a   1.000
_cell.length_b   1.000
_cell.length_c   1.000
_cell.angle_alpha   90.00
_cell.angle_beta   90.00
_cell.angle_gamma   90.00
#
_symmetry.space_group_name_H-M   'P 1'
#
loop_
_entity.id
_entity.type
_entity.pdbx_description
1 polymer ?
#
loop_
_entity_poly.entity_id
_entity_poly.type
_entity_poly.pdbx_seq_one_letter_code
_entity_poly.pdbx_strand_id
1 'polypeptide(L)'
;MPLYEFECDNCGVFEAWRTIALRDEAPNCPTCEGESKRIFSVPHFNLSSASVFLKGKQTSEPKVEKREKEPSPPRYQSHKRDRPWMVGH
;
A
#
# COMPACT_ATOMS: atom_id res chain seq x y z
N MET A 1 -11.94 0.15 3.61
CA MET A 1 -11.31 0.38 4.92
C MET A 1 -10.07 -0.51 4.98
N PRO A 2 -8.92 -0.11 5.55
CA PRO A 2 -7.74 -0.99 5.61
C PRO A 2 -7.87 -2.10 6.67
N LEU A 3 -7.24 -3.24 6.39
CA LEU A 3 -7.11 -4.38 7.27
C LEU A 3 -5.75 -4.32 7.98
N TYR A 4 -5.72 -4.54 9.28
CA TYR A 4 -4.50 -4.54 10.09
C TYR A 4 -4.42 -5.81 10.93
N GLU A 5 -3.20 -6.19 11.29
CA GLU A 5 -2.90 -7.32 12.17
C GLU A 5 -2.65 -6.85 13.62
N PHE A 6 -3.14 -7.63 14.57
CA PHE A 6 -2.99 -7.43 16.00
C PHE A 6 -2.62 -8.75 16.67
N GLU A 7 -1.93 -8.68 17.80
CA GLU A 7 -1.49 -9.82 18.60
C GLU A 7 -2.05 -9.73 20.01
N CYS A 8 -2.68 -10.81 20.45
CA CYS A 8 -3.09 -11.03 21.82
C CYS A 8 -2.13 -12.01 22.49
N ASP A 9 -1.65 -11.69 23.70
CA ASP A 9 -0.67 -12.51 24.42
C ASP A 9 -1.17 -13.94 24.74
N ASN A 10 -2.50 -14.15 24.80
CA ASN A 10 -3.09 -15.44 25.16
C ASN A 10 -3.68 -16.22 23.96
N CYS A 11 -4.12 -15.53 22.91
CA CYS A 11 -4.82 -16.13 21.77
C CYS A 11 -4.02 -16.09 20.45
N GLY A 12 -2.97 -15.26 20.36
CA GLY A 12 -2.16 -15.08 19.16
C GLY A 12 -2.64 -13.96 18.24
N VAL A 13 -2.26 -14.08 16.96
CA VAL A 13 -2.47 -13.04 15.93
C VAL A 13 -3.86 -13.12 15.32
N PHE A 14 -4.48 -11.96 15.10
CA PHE A 14 -5.75 -11.82 14.40
C PHE A 14 -5.79 -10.55 13.54
N GLU A 15 -6.71 -10.51 12.58
CA GLU A 15 -6.89 -9.35 11.69
C GLU A 15 -8.17 -8.59 12.04
N ALA A 16 -8.12 -7.25 11.96
CA ALA A 16 -9.29 -6.41 12.15
C ALA A 16 -9.29 -5.18 11.21
N TRP A 17 -10.48 -4.83 10.72
CA TRP A 17 -10.68 -3.62 9.92
C TRP A 17 -10.60 -2.39 10.81
N ARG A 18 -9.75 -1.42 10.45
CA ARG A 18 -9.68 -0.12 11.14
C ARG A 18 -9.64 1.03 10.15
N THR A 19 -10.17 2.18 10.56
CA THR A 19 -9.88 3.42 9.86
C THR A 19 -8.41 3.79 10.05
N ILE A 20 -7.88 4.65 9.19
CA ILE A 20 -6.51 5.16 9.35
C ILE A 20 -6.34 5.91 10.69
N ALA A 21 -7.39 6.60 11.15
CA ALA A 21 -7.37 7.34 12.41
C ALA A 21 -7.24 6.42 13.64
N LEU A 22 -7.84 5.23 13.60
CA LEU A 22 -7.85 4.26 14.70
C LEU A 22 -6.79 3.16 14.54
N ARG A 23 -5.84 3.33 13.62
CA ARG A 23 -4.85 2.28 13.33
C ARG A 23 -3.97 1.96 14.53
N ASP A 24 -3.73 2.93 15.42
CA ASP A 24 -2.85 2.79 16.57
C ASP A 24 -3.64 2.37 17.84
N GLU A 25 -4.98 2.36 17.76
CA GLU A 25 -5.87 1.87 18.81
C GLU A 25 -6.23 0.40 18.57
N ALA A 26 -5.55 -0.48 19.31
CA ALA A 26 -5.76 -1.92 19.20
C ALA A 26 -7.16 -2.35 19.72
N PRO A 27 -7.93 -3.15 18.97
CA PRO A 27 -9.15 -3.78 19.48
C PRO A 27 -8.87 -4.73 20.63
N ASN A 28 -9.88 -5.03 21.44
CA ASN A 28 -9.82 -6.20 22.30
C ASN A 28 -9.84 -7.48 21.45
N CYS A 29 -9.20 -8.54 21.95
CA CYS A 29 -9.18 -9.82 21.27
C CYS A 29 -10.60 -10.37 21.07
N PRO A 30 -10.99 -10.82 19.87
CA PRO A 30 -12.34 -11.34 19.61
C PRO A 30 -12.63 -12.69 20.30
N THR A 31 -11.61 -13.36 20.86
CA THR A 31 -11.75 -14.67 21.50
C THR A 31 -11.80 -14.59 23.02
N CYS A 32 -10.95 -13.75 23.63
CA CYS A 32 -10.83 -13.66 25.10
C CYS A 32 -11.15 -12.26 25.65
N GLU A 33 -11.47 -11.29 24.80
CA GLU A 33 -11.75 -9.89 25.15
C GLU A 33 -10.62 -9.15 25.87
N GLY A 34 -9.43 -9.76 25.95
CA GLY A 34 -8.23 -9.15 26.51
C GLY A 34 -7.59 -8.08 25.63
N GLU A 35 -6.63 -7.37 26.20
CA GLU A 35 -5.84 -6.37 25.49
C GLU A 35 -5.02 -7.01 24.35
N SER A 36 -4.87 -6.26 23.25
CA SER A 36 -4.03 -6.66 22.12
C SER A 36 -3.12 -5.51 21.70
N LYS A 37 -2.11 -5.81 20.89
CA LYS A 37 -1.16 -4.83 20.35
C LYS A 37 -1.13 -4.93 18.83
N ARG A 38 -0.99 -3.80 18.16
CA ARG A 38 -0.80 -3.79 16.71
C ARG A 38 0.58 -4.33 16.36
N ILE A 39 0.63 -5.20 15.36
CA ILE A 39 1.88 -5.73 14.80
C ILE A 39 2.07 -5.29 13.36
N PHE A 40 3.33 -5.28 12.92
CA PHE A 40 3.71 -5.02 11.53
C PHE A 40 4.39 -6.25 10.98
N SER A 41 3.64 -7.09 10.25
CA SER A 41 4.20 -8.24 9.57
C SER A 41 5.17 -7.80 8.48
N VAL A 42 6.24 -8.58 8.32
CA VAL A 42 7.19 -8.35 7.24
C VAL A 42 6.47 -8.68 5.94
N PRO A 43 6.41 -7.77 4.96
CA PRO A 43 5.81 -8.10 3.67
C PRO A 43 6.54 -9.29 3.06
N HIS A 44 5.80 -10.30 2.61
CA HIS A 44 6.36 -11.47 1.96
C HIS A 44 6.88 -11.07 0.57
N PHE A 45 8.16 -10.73 0.48
CA PHE A 45 8.85 -10.50 -0.79
C PHE A 45 9.34 -11.82 -1.37
N ASN A 46 8.89 -12.16 -2.59
CA ASN A 46 9.48 -13.26 -3.34
C ASN A 46 10.85 -12.81 -3.88
N LEU A 47 11.93 -13.23 -3.21
CA LEU A 47 13.30 -12.84 -3.54
C LEU A 47 13.86 -13.50 -4.83
N SER A 48 13.10 -14.34 -5.53
CA SER A 48 13.57 -14.96 -6.77
C SER A 48 13.84 -13.95 -7.89
N SER A 49 13.14 -12.80 -7.88
CA SER A 49 13.38 -11.67 -8.78
C SER A 49 14.29 -10.60 -8.18
N ALA A 50 14.70 -10.73 -6.92
CA ALA A 50 15.54 -9.75 -6.24
C ALA A 50 16.91 -9.59 -6.90
N SER A 51 17.39 -10.60 -7.61
CA SER A 51 18.62 -10.51 -8.42
C SER A 51 18.53 -9.41 -9.49
N VAL A 52 17.35 -9.12 -10.05
CA VAL A 52 17.14 -8.05 -11.04
C VAL A 52 17.11 -6.67 -10.37
N PHE A 53 16.46 -6.54 -9.21
CA PHE A 53 16.40 -5.29 -8.46
C PHE A 53 17.74 -4.93 -7.80
N LEU A 54 18.47 -5.91 -7.27
CA LEU A 54 19.78 -5.72 -6.64
C LEU A 54 20.90 -5.46 -7.66
N LYS A 55 20.71 -5.82 -8.94
CA LYS A 55 21.62 -5.42 -10.04
C LYS A 55 21.41 -3.97 -10.48
N GLY A 56 20.29 -3.35 -10.09
CA GLY A 56 19.98 -1.96 -10.33
C GLY A 56 20.75 -1.03 -9.39
N LYS A 57 22.01 -0.75 -9.72
CA LYS A 57 22.81 0.37 -9.21
C LYS A 57 23.12 0.36 -7.69
N GLN A 58 24.14 -0.39 -7.31
CA GLN A 58 25.08 0.09 -6.28
C GLN A 58 25.94 1.21 -6.89
N THR A 59 25.36 2.38 -7.16
CA THR A 59 26.15 3.61 -7.28
C THR A 59 26.07 4.26 -5.91
N SER A 60 27.20 4.37 -5.23
CA SER A 60 27.35 4.83 -3.85
C SER A 60 26.81 6.23 -3.57
N GLU A 61 26.36 6.97 -4.58
CA GLU A 61 25.85 8.32 -4.43
C GLU A 61 24.51 8.49 -5.14
N PRO A 62 23.45 8.89 -4.42
CA PRO A 62 22.19 9.27 -5.06
C PRO A 62 22.45 10.49 -5.94
N LYS A 63 22.33 10.34 -7.26
CA LYS A 63 22.47 11.45 -8.18
C LYS A 63 21.27 12.39 -8.03
N VAL A 64 21.53 13.59 -7.50
CA VAL A 64 20.53 14.66 -7.47
C VAL A 64 20.29 15.13 -8.90
N GLU A 65 19.21 14.62 -9.50
CA GLU A 65 18.75 15.07 -10.80
C GLU A 65 17.80 16.26 -10.61
N LYS A 66 18.11 17.38 -11.27
CA LYS A 66 17.20 18.54 -11.26
C LYS A 66 15.98 18.16 -12.07
N ARG A 67 14.79 18.30 -11.46
CA ARG A 67 13.51 18.16 -12.15
C ARG A 67 13.50 19.15 -13.33
N GLU A 68 13.73 18.66 -14.54
CA GLU A 68 13.46 19.45 -15.73
C GLU A 68 11.96 19.77 -15.76
N LYS A 69 11.69 20.99 -16.20
CA LYS A 69 10.43 21.74 -16.18
C LYS A 69 9.20 20.82 -16.23
N GLU A 70 8.23 21.08 -15.34
CA GLU A 70 6.98 20.33 -15.28
C GLU A 70 6.42 20.07 -16.68
N PRO A 71 6.14 18.80 -17.04
CA PRO A 71 5.45 18.52 -18.29
C PRO A 71 4.16 19.31 -18.28
N SER A 72 3.88 20.00 -19.38
CA SER A 72 2.67 20.81 -19.51
C SER A 72 1.47 19.95 -19.09
N PRO A 73 0.55 20.47 -18.24
CA PRO A 73 -0.60 19.71 -17.80
C PRO A 73 -1.34 19.15 -19.02
N PRO A 74 -1.83 17.90 -18.97
CA PRO A 74 -2.51 17.30 -20.10
C PRO A 74 -3.68 18.20 -20.48
N ARG A 75 -3.63 18.76 -21.68
CA ARG A 75 -4.73 19.56 -22.21
C ARG A 75 -5.90 18.62 -22.42
N TYR A 76 -7.05 18.94 -21.80
CA TYR A 76 -8.30 18.20 -21.99
C TYR A 76 -8.59 18.09 -23.49
N GLN A 77 -8.45 16.88 -24.03
CA GLN A 77 -8.88 16.60 -25.39
C GLN A 77 -10.38 16.30 -25.32
N SER A 78 -11.19 17.17 -25.93
CA SER A 78 -12.60 16.90 -26.07
C SER A 78 -12.79 15.62 -26.89
N HIS A 79 -13.61 14.71 -26.37
CA HIS A 79 -13.94 13.48 -27.07
C HIS A 79 -14.66 13.81 -28.38
N LYS A 80 -13.94 13.76 -29.52
CA LYS A 80 -14.58 13.75 -30.84
C LYS A 80 -15.15 12.36 -31.06
N ARG A 81 -16.41 12.20 -30.64
CA ARG A 81 -17.40 11.18 -30.99
C ARG A 81 -16.99 9.69 -30.94
N ASP A 82 -17.84 8.95 -30.24
CA ASP A 82 -18.08 7.50 -30.30
C ASP A 82 -16.97 6.57 -29.83
N ARG A 83 -16.97 6.31 -28.51
CA ARG A 83 -16.37 5.10 -27.95
C ARG A 83 -17.39 3.96 -28.16
N PRO A 84 -17.10 2.98 -29.04
CA PRO A 84 -18.09 2.01 -29.53
C PRO A 84 -18.62 1.00 -28.49
N TRP A 85 -18.05 0.95 -27.28
CA TRP A 85 -18.49 0.09 -26.18
C TRP A 85 -19.43 0.80 -25.19
N MET A 86 -19.68 2.10 -25.39
CA MET A 86 -20.72 2.83 -24.66
C MET A 86 -22.04 2.62 -25.40
N VAL A 87 -22.79 1.58 -25.02
CA VAL A 87 -24.18 1.42 -25.48
C VAL A 87 -24.97 2.56 -24.84
N GLY A 88 -25.31 3.56 -25.66
CA GLY A 88 -26.16 4.68 -25.25
C GLY A 88 -27.54 4.19 -24.83
N HIS A 89 -28.16 4.94 -23.91
CA HIS A 89 -29.61 4.88 -23.68
C HIS A 89 -30.36 5.43 -24.89
#